data_AF-A0A4R4DYJ3-F1
#
_entry.id   AF-A0A4R4DYJ3-F1
#
_cell.length_a   1.000
_cell.length_b   1.000
_cell.length_c   1.000
_cell.angle_alpha   90.00
_cell.angle_beta   90.00
_cell.angle_gamma   90.00
#
_symmetry.space_group_name_H-M   'P 1'
#
loop_
_entity.id
_entity.type
_entity.pdbx_description
1 polymer ?
#
loop_
_entity_poly.entity_id
_entity_poly.type
_entity_poly.pdbx_seq_one_letter_code
_entity_poly.pdbx_strand_id
1 'polypeptide(L)'
;MNIVSKIWRRAARLPFAQEYLCVDAETFADTLFVYDVRAGRVHADVTRRHSLVGYSPLLLAFPPGADPPPQRTLLFCNRPCVPGERAPGDAVLATLELRLFPQTSDSYLLYEGIRVRHRLLPFWKRYSLDAFNNLRQGEAGNVHLPGNRYQQVQVTYALPRSVCLISVCSEGGCNLFPTDLHGPVGNNRYLISLRIGGKACAQVEEAGGLLLAQMSPAQAGLVYSLGKNHMRSLRPAEELPFSGTFCGLPVPEGAAWLRHLRLREAQDAGIHRLLLFDVAAERSGHHPGHLAHVHAAYATWRLRHGHAGNYLTR
;
A
#
# COMPACT_ATOMS: atom_id res chain seq x y z
N MET A 1 32.44 7.45 -10.63
CA MET A 1 31.42 7.79 -9.61
C MET A 1 31.98 8.89 -8.69
N ASN A 2 31.51 10.13 -8.81
CA ASN A 2 32.08 11.33 -8.15
C ASN A 2 31.92 11.28 -6.60
N ILE A 3 32.91 11.77 -5.85
CA ILE A 3 32.93 11.88 -4.36
C ILE A 3 31.63 12.49 -3.81
N VAL A 4 31.09 13.51 -4.48
CA VAL A 4 29.81 14.16 -4.12
C VAL A 4 28.66 13.15 -4.06
N SER A 5 28.58 12.23 -5.03
CA SER A 5 27.53 11.19 -5.06
C SER A 5 27.68 10.15 -3.93
N LYS A 6 28.91 9.87 -3.48
CA LYS A 6 29.17 9.00 -2.33
C LYS A 6 28.74 9.65 -1.01
N ILE A 7 28.99 10.96 -0.86
CA ILE A 7 28.57 11.74 0.30
C ILE A 7 27.04 11.78 0.37
N TRP A 8 26.36 12.09 -0.73
CA TRP A 8 24.89 12.07 -0.78
C TRP A 8 24.32 10.70 -0.46
N ARG A 9 24.88 9.61 -1.01
CA ARG A 9 24.47 8.24 -0.66
C ARG A 9 24.62 7.96 0.83
N ARG A 10 25.72 8.38 1.46
CA ARG A 10 25.95 8.17 2.90
C ARG A 10 25.01 9.01 3.75
N ALA A 11 24.73 10.25 3.35
CA ALA A 11 23.80 11.15 4.04
C ALA A 11 22.34 10.70 3.90
N ALA A 12 21.97 10.16 2.74
CA ALA A 12 20.62 9.64 2.44
C ALA A 12 20.36 8.24 3.02
N ARG A 13 21.39 7.55 3.54
CA ARG A 13 21.23 6.21 4.13
C ARG A 13 20.32 6.28 5.36
N LEU A 14 19.21 5.57 5.25
CA LEU A 14 18.41 5.17 6.40
C LEU A 14 19.12 3.99 7.10
N PRO A 15 18.81 3.73 8.38
CA PRO A 15 19.34 2.55 9.09
C PRO A 15 19.00 1.23 8.39
N PHE A 16 17.95 1.22 7.57
CA PHE A 16 17.50 0.08 6.81
C PHE A 16 17.94 0.17 5.36
N ALA A 17 18.39 -0.95 4.78
CA ALA A 17 18.85 -1.02 3.39
C ALA A 17 17.68 -1.06 2.40
N GLN A 18 16.56 -1.68 2.78
CA GLN A 18 15.35 -1.77 2.00
C GLN A 18 14.47 -0.54 2.20
N GLU A 19 13.76 -0.13 1.15
CA GLU A 19 12.82 0.99 1.18
C GLU A 19 11.52 0.63 1.92
N TYR A 20 11.01 -0.57 1.65
CA TYR A 20 9.86 -1.15 2.34
C TYR A 20 10.35 -2.32 3.20
N LEU A 21 9.91 -2.34 4.46
CA LEU A 21 10.22 -3.39 5.41
C LEU A 21 8.99 -4.24 5.60
N CYS A 22 9.17 -5.56 5.52
CA CYS A 22 8.14 -6.50 5.90
C CYS A 22 8.00 -6.53 7.42
N VAL A 23 6.76 -6.59 7.88
CA VAL A 23 6.39 -6.76 9.27
C VAL A 23 5.24 -7.75 9.36
N ASP A 24 5.09 -8.37 10.52
CA ASP A 24 3.84 -9.03 10.90
C ASP A 24 2.89 -7.95 11.44
N ALA A 25 1.80 -7.70 10.72
CA ALA A 25 0.86 -6.62 11.04
C ALA A 25 0.24 -6.74 12.44
N GLU A 26 0.06 -7.95 12.98
CA GLU A 26 -0.57 -8.14 14.28
C GLU A 26 0.38 -7.84 15.44
N THR A 27 1.63 -8.25 15.32
CA THR A 27 2.66 -8.01 16.35
C THR A 27 3.35 -6.66 16.17
N PHE A 28 3.16 -6.01 15.02
CA PHE A 28 3.63 -4.66 14.78
C PHE A 28 2.72 -3.66 15.49
N ALA A 29 3.03 -3.35 16.74
CA ALA A 29 2.22 -2.46 17.58
C ALA A 29 1.76 -1.21 16.84
N ASP A 30 0.44 -1.01 16.77
CA ASP A 30 -0.21 0.18 16.21
C ASP A 30 0.25 1.39 17.03
N THR A 31 1.13 2.20 16.45
CA THR A 31 1.60 3.45 17.07
C THR A 31 1.20 4.67 16.26
N LEU A 32 0.33 4.48 15.27
CA LEU A 32 -0.17 5.55 14.41
C LEU A 32 -1.67 5.48 14.25
N PHE A 33 -2.28 6.63 14.43
CA PHE A 33 -3.69 6.91 14.19
C PHE A 33 -3.79 7.91 13.04
N VAL A 34 -4.78 7.77 12.18
CA VAL A 34 -5.03 8.70 11.08
C VAL A 34 -6.39 9.35 11.26
N TYR A 35 -6.40 10.67 11.31
CA TYR A 35 -7.61 11.46 11.52
C TYR A 35 -7.93 12.32 10.31
N ASP A 36 -9.18 12.33 9.88
CA ASP A 36 -9.71 13.36 8.99
C ASP A 36 -9.92 14.65 9.79
N VAL A 37 -9.59 15.80 9.20
CA VAL A 37 -9.65 17.11 9.85
C VAL A 37 -10.55 18.05 9.07
N ARG A 38 -11.45 18.72 9.79
CA ARG A 38 -12.34 19.75 9.25
C ARG A 38 -12.26 21.01 10.10
N ALA A 39 -12.13 22.17 9.45
CA ALA A 39 -11.97 23.46 10.13
C ALA A 39 -10.87 23.47 11.21
N GLY A 40 -9.76 22.73 10.97
CA GLY A 40 -8.63 22.63 11.89
C GLY A 40 -8.87 21.76 13.14
N ARG A 41 -9.97 21.01 13.20
CA ARG A 41 -10.32 20.10 14.30
C ARG A 41 -10.43 18.66 13.81
N VAL A 42 -10.10 17.72 14.67
CA VAL A 42 -10.25 16.28 14.42
C VAL A 42 -11.73 16.00 14.19
N HIS A 43 -12.07 15.46 13.02
CA HIS A 43 -13.44 15.14 12.65
C HIS A 43 -13.76 13.66 12.89
N ALA A 44 -12.91 12.76 12.39
CA ALA A 44 -13.14 11.32 12.50
C ALA A 44 -11.82 10.54 12.47
N ASP A 45 -11.77 9.42 13.18
CA ASP A 45 -10.74 8.41 12.99
C ASP A 45 -10.99 7.69 11.67
N VAL A 46 -9.99 7.74 10.79
CA VAL A 46 -9.99 7.09 9.48
C VAL A 46 -8.82 6.12 9.32
N THR A 47 -8.15 5.72 10.42
CA THR A 47 -6.98 4.83 10.43
C THR A 47 -7.20 3.58 9.57
N ARG A 48 -8.38 2.97 9.69
CA ARG A 48 -8.78 1.75 8.95
C ARG A 48 -9.84 2.00 7.87
N ARG A 49 -10.13 3.27 7.54
CA ARG A 49 -11.21 3.67 6.61
C ARG A 49 -10.69 4.22 5.29
N HIS A 50 -9.46 3.87 4.92
CA HIS A 50 -8.87 4.24 3.63
C HIS A 50 -7.91 3.17 3.13
N SER A 51 -7.82 3.06 1.82
CA SER A 51 -6.97 2.09 1.12
C SER A 51 -6.02 2.84 0.17
N LEU A 52 -4.73 2.51 0.21
CA LEU A 52 -3.75 3.04 -0.74
C LEU A 52 -3.88 2.26 -2.04
N VAL A 53 -4.27 2.94 -3.13
CA VAL A 53 -4.57 2.29 -4.42
C VAL A 53 -3.80 2.92 -5.58
N GLY A 54 -2.81 3.76 -5.30
CA GLY A 54 -1.94 4.32 -6.33
C GLY A 54 -0.85 5.19 -5.74
N TYR A 55 0.28 5.26 -6.43
CA TYR A 55 1.42 6.10 -6.05
C TYR A 55 1.86 7.09 -7.13
N SER A 56 1.33 6.99 -8.36
CA SER A 56 1.51 8.01 -9.42
C SER A 56 0.23 8.15 -10.26
N PRO A 57 -0.69 9.07 -9.87
CA PRO A 57 -0.64 9.92 -8.68
C PRO A 57 -0.83 9.12 -7.37
N LEU A 58 -0.55 9.75 -6.21
CA LEU A 58 -0.88 9.15 -4.92
C LEU A 58 -2.41 9.12 -4.79
N LEU A 59 -2.99 7.94 -4.63
CA LEU A 59 -4.44 7.74 -4.59
C LEU A 59 -4.85 6.99 -3.33
N LEU A 60 -5.74 7.61 -2.55
CA LEU A 60 -6.41 6.98 -1.42
C LEU A 60 -7.89 6.79 -1.73
N ALA A 61 -8.36 5.55 -1.64
CA ALA A 61 -9.77 5.21 -1.75
C ALA A 61 -10.41 5.22 -0.36
N PHE A 62 -11.63 5.76 -0.29
CA PHE A 62 -12.46 5.78 0.91
C PHE A 62 -13.81 5.13 0.60
N PRO A 63 -14.50 4.58 1.62
CA PRO A 63 -15.89 4.19 1.48
C PRO A 63 -16.76 5.34 0.94
N PRO A 64 -17.86 5.02 0.24
CA PRO A 64 -18.79 6.03 -0.25
C PRO A 64 -19.38 6.79 0.93
N GLY A 65 -19.64 8.08 0.73
CA GLY A 65 -20.19 8.97 1.76
C GLY A 65 -21.10 10.00 1.13
N ALA A 66 -22.12 10.41 1.89
CA ALA A 66 -22.95 11.55 1.52
C ALA A 66 -22.09 12.83 1.54
N ASP A 67 -22.12 13.57 0.44
CA ASP A 67 -21.44 14.87 0.26
C ASP A 67 -19.92 14.83 0.54
N PRO A 68 -19.12 14.25 -0.39
CA PRO A 68 -17.68 14.20 -0.23
C PRO A 68 -17.06 15.61 -0.33
N PRO A 69 -16.30 16.07 0.68
CA PRO A 69 -15.66 17.38 0.59
C PRO A 69 -14.64 17.41 -0.56
N PRO A 70 -14.51 18.53 -1.31
CA PRO A 70 -13.62 18.62 -2.46
C PRO A 70 -12.13 18.51 -2.06
N GLN A 71 -11.82 18.80 -0.79
CA GLN A 71 -10.50 18.63 -0.22
C GLN A 71 -10.60 18.00 1.17
N ARG A 72 -9.57 17.23 1.55
CA ARG A 72 -9.43 16.63 2.87
C ARG A 72 -8.03 16.86 3.40
N THR A 73 -7.90 16.86 4.72
CA THR A 73 -6.60 16.87 5.39
C THR A 73 -6.55 15.70 6.35
N LEU A 74 -5.57 14.82 6.17
CA LEU A 74 -5.31 13.71 7.08
C LEU A 74 -4.16 14.06 8.02
N LEU A 75 -4.33 13.81 9.31
CA LEU A 75 -3.26 13.86 10.31
C LEU A 75 -2.86 12.45 10.70
N PHE A 76 -1.57 12.15 10.61
CA PHE A 76 -0.96 10.93 11.13
C PHE A 76 -0.41 11.25 12.52
N CYS A 77 -1.01 10.70 13.56
CA CYS A 77 -0.74 11.01 14.96
C CYS A 77 -0.14 9.80 15.68
N ASN A 78 0.87 10.01 16.53
CA ASN A 78 1.52 8.93 17.29
C ASN A 78 0.79 8.55 18.60
N ARG A 79 -0.34 9.19 18.87
CA ARG A 79 -1.24 8.90 19.99
C ARG A 79 -2.68 9.25 19.60
N PRO A 80 -3.68 8.67 20.28
CA PRO A 80 -5.08 8.99 20.00
C PRO A 80 -5.37 10.49 20.16
N CYS A 81 -6.25 11.00 19.31
CA CYS A 81 -6.79 12.37 19.38
C CYS A 81 -8.30 12.33 19.64
N VAL A 82 -8.82 13.40 20.26
CA VAL A 82 -10.24 13.53 20.59
C VAL A 82 -11.00 14.23 19.46
N PRO A 83 -12.10 13.65 18.93
CA PRO A 83 -12.97 14.32 17.97
C PRO A 83 -13.50 15.66 18.48
N GLY A 84 -13.55 16.67 17.62
CA GLY A 84 -13.94 18.04 17.94
C GLY A 84 -12.80 18.93 18.46
N GLU A 85 -11.67 18.35 18.87
CA GLU A 85 -10.53 19.10 19.38
C GLU A 85 -9.44 19.33 18.32
N ARG A 86 -8.51 20.24 18.63
CA ARG A 86 -7.28 20.38 17.83
C ARG A 86 -6.32 19.27 18.25
N ALA A 87 -5.75 18.55 17.28
CA ALA A 87 -4.72 17.58 17.57
C ALA A 87 -3.51 18.26 18.24
N PRO A 88 -2.95 17.70 19.32
CA PRO A 88 -1.72 18.22 19.92
C PRO A 88 -0.59 18.25 18.88
N GLY A 89 0.08 19.40 18.73
CA GLY A 89 1.08 19.57 17.66
C GLY A 89 2.28 18.61 17.77
N ASP A 90 2.63 18.23 19.00
CA ASP A 90 3.64 17.21 19.30
C ASP A 90 3.20 15.80 18.90
N ALA A 91 1.89 15.52 18.83
CA ALA A 91 1.35 14.24 18.39
C ALA A 91 1.39 14.04 16.87
N VAL A 92 1.31 15.12 16.08
CA VAL A 92 1.14 15.06 14.62
C VAL A 92 2.46 14.74 13.92
N LEU A 93 2.66 13.50 13.50
CA LEU A 93 3.84 13.10 12.73
C LEU A 93 3.77 13.52 11.27
N ALA A 94 2.59 13.56 10.67
CA ALA A 94 2.42 14.03 9.30
C ALA A 94 1.05 14.65 9.04
N THR A 95 1.00 15.52 8.04
CA THR A 95 -0.20 16.15 7.49
C THR A 95 -0.20 15.89 6.00
N LEU A 96 -1.24 15.22 5.49
CA LEU A 96 -1.44 14.92 4.09
C LEU A 96 -2.68 15.66 3.57
N GLU A 97 -2.46 16.57 2.64
CA GLU A 97 -3.51 17.32 1.94
C GLU A 97 -3.94 16.54 0.70
N LEU A 98 -5.26 16.37 0.56
CA LEU A 98 -5.89 15.56 -0.46
C LEU A 98 -6.93 16.39 -1.23
N ARG A 99 -7.08 16.13 -2.52
CA ARG A 99 -8.16 16.65 -3.36
C ARG A 99 -9.01 15.51 -3.88
N LEU A 100 -10.32 15.71 -3.96
CA LEU A 100 -11.22 14.76 -4.60
C LEU A 100 -10.74 14.52 -6.05
N PHE A 101 -10.56 13.26 -6.40
CA PHE A 101 -10.16 12.88 -7.74
C PHE A 101 -11.39 12.94 -8.66
N PRO A 102 -11.29 13.50 -9.89
CA PRO A 102 -12.46 13.78 -10.72
C PRO A 102 -13.28 12.55 -11.15
N GLN A 103 -12.70 11.35 -11.10
CA GLN A 103 -13.42 10.13 -11.45
C GLN A 103 -14.43 9.75 -10.37
N THR A 104 -15.66 9.49 -10.81
CA THR A 104 -16.78 9.13 -9.95
C THR A 104 -16.99 7.62 -9.96
N SER A 105 -17.24 7.05 -8.78
CA SER A 105 -17.81 5.70 -8.62
C SER A 105 -18.80 5.79 -7.47
N ASP A 106 -19.94 5.14 -7.60
CA ASP A 106 -20.91 5.05 -6.51
C ASP A 106 -20.43 4.11 -5.40
N SER A 107 -19.39 3.33 -5.68
CA SER A 107 -18.85 2.32 -4.77
C SER A 107 -17.72 2.84 -3.88
N TYR A 108 -17.08 3.96 -4.24
CA TYR A 108 -15.96 4.51 -3.48
C TYR A 108 -15.67 5.97 -3.85
N LEU A 109 -14.99 6.67 -2.94
CA LEU A 109 -14.46 8.01 -3.18
C LEU A 109 -12.96 7.93 -3.35
N LEU A 110 -12.44 8.58 -4.39
CA LEU A 110 -11.02 8.60 -4.67
C LEU A 110 -10.44 9.99 -4.39
N TYR A 111 -9.33 10.05 -3.65
CA TYR A 111 -8.64 11.28 -3.33
C TYR A 111 -7.18 11.22 -3.79
N GLU A 112 -6.75 12.27 -4.49
CA GLU A 112 -5.37 12.46 -4.91
C GLU A 112 -4.57 13.23 -3.86
N GLY A 113 -3.35 12.77 -3.59
CA GLY A 113 -2.37 13.48 -2.77
C GLY A 113 -1.86 14.76 -3.44
N ILE A 114 -2.10 15.90 -2.78
CA ILE A 114 -1.63 17.21 -3.23
C ILE A 114 -0.25 17.49 -2.62
N ARG A 115 -0.16 17.37 -1.30
CA ARG A 115 1.01 17.81 -0.52
C ARG A 115 1.09 17.04 0.79
N VAL A 116 2.31 16.75 1.23
CA VAL A 116 2.59 16.27 2.58
C VAL A 116 3.56 17.17 3.34
N ARG A 117 3.41 17.20 4.65
CA ARG A 117 4.43 17.67 5.60
C ARG A 117 4.59 16.59 6.66
N HIS A 118 5.82 16.26 7.07
CA HIS A 118 6.02 15.21 8.08
C HIS A 118 7.25 15.42 8.96
N ARG A 119 7.32 14.70 10.07
CA ARG A 119 8.40 14.68 11.06
C ARG A 119 9.03 13.29 11.22
N LEU A 120 8.71 12.35 10.32
CA LEU A 120 9.31 11.01 10.30
C LEU A 120 10.84 11.07 10.14
N LEU A 121 11.33 12.04 9.36
CA LEU A 121 12.74 12.27 9.13
C LEU A 121 13.09 13.74 9.39
N PRO A 122 14.29 14.05 9.92
CA PRO A 122 14.80 15.41 10.00
C PRO A 122 14.86 16.07 8.63
N PHE A 123 14.77 17.39 8.58
CA PHE A 123 14.74 18.14 7.31
C PHE A 123 15.93 17.82 6.40
N TRP A 124 17.15 17.73 6.95
CA TRP A 124 18.35 17.45 6.19
C TRP A 124 18.33 16.05 5.56
N LYS A 125 17.78 15.04 6.25
CA LYS A 125 17.63 13.68 5.71
C LYS A 125 16.66 13.65 4.55
N ARG A 126 15.54 14.36 4.67
CA ARG A 126 14.56 14.47 3.57
C ARG A 126 15.20 15.10 2.34
N TYR A 127 15.90 16.22 2.53
CA TYR A 127 16.60 16.90 1.45
C TYR A 127 17.64 16.00 0.76
N SER A 128 18.45 15.26 1.53
CA SER A 128 19.41 14.30 0.98
C SER A 128 18.73 13.17 0.19
N LEU A 129 17.60 12.67 0.68
CA LEU A 129 16.87 11.59 0.02
C LEU A 129 16.20 12.09 -1.27
N ASP A 130 15.58 13.27 -1.24
CA ASP A 130 15.00 13.89 -2.43
C ASP A 130 16.07 14.15 -3.49
N ALA A 131 17.22 14.71 -3.10
CA ALA A 131 18.35 14.92 -4.02
C ALA A 131 18.86 13.59 -4.61
N PHE A 132 19.00 12.55 -3.78
CA PHE A 132 19.44 11.23 -4.24
C PHE A 132 18.43 10.58 -5.21
N ASN A 133 17.14 10.66 -4.92
CA ASN A 133 16.09 10.15 -5.78
C ASN A 133 16.02 10.92 -7.09
N ASN A 134 16.22 12.23 -7.05
CA ASN A 134 16.27 13.07 -8.23
C ASN A 134 17.43 12.70 -9.17
N LEU A 135 18.59 12.32 -8.62
CA LEU A 135 19.73 11.83 -9.40
C LEU A 135 19.46 10.47 -10.08
N ARG A 136 18.51 9.67 -9.59
CA ARG A 136 18.20 8.33 -10.12
C ARG A 136 16.95 8.30 -11.02
N GLN A 137 16.40 9.47 -11.35
CA GLN A 137 15.19 9.59 -12.17
C GLN A 137 15.35 8.98 -13.58
N GLY A 138 16.57 8.90 -14.10
CA GLY A 138 16.86 8.36 -15.44
C GLY A 138 17.13 6.85 -15.51
N GLU A 139 17.11 6.13 -14.39
CA GLU A 139 17.33 4.68 -14.40
C GLU A 139 16.08 3.93 -14.92
N ALA A 140 16.28 2.97 -15.82
CA ALA A 140 15.20 2.19 -16.41
C ALA A 140 14.36 1.47 -15.35
N GLY A 141 13.04 1.62 -15.42
CA GLY A 141 12.09 0.99 -14.50
C GLY A 141 11.63 1.88 -13.33
N ASN A 142 12.32 2.99 -13.05
CA ASN A 142 11.91 3.93 -12.02
C ASN A 142 10.75 4.82 -12.51
N VAL A 143 9.74 5.01 -11.66
CA VAL A 143 8.64 5.96 -11.91
C VAL A 143 9.04 7.30 -11.30
N HIS A 144 9.07 8.35 -12.13
CA HIS A 144 9.28 9.70 -11.62
C HIS A 144 8.05 10.18 -10.84
N LEU A 145 8.28 10.59 -9.58
CA LEU A 145 7.25 11.15 -8.71
C LEU A 145 7.54 12.65 -8.51
N PRO A 146 6.86 13.55 -9.24
CA PRO A 146 7.11 14.99 -9.15
C PRO A 146 6.73 15.58 -7.78
N GLY A 147 7.36 16.70 -7.43
CA GLY A 147 7.09 17.44 -6.19
C GLY A 147 7.46 16.64 -4.94
N ASN A 148 6.62 16.68 -3.90
CA ASN A 148 6.81 15.88 -2.69
C ASN A 148 6.03 14.56 -2.71
N ARG A 149 5.63 14.05 -3.88
CA ARG A 149 4.82 12.84 -4.02
C ARG A 149 5.51 11.61 -3.45
N TYR A 150 6.83 11.51 -3.60
CA TYR A 150 7.60 10.46 -2.95
C TYR A 150 7.38 10.47 -1.42
N GLN A 151 7.50 11.63 -0.77
CA GLN A 151 7.23 11.77 0.66
C GLN A 151 5.78 11.45 1.02
N GLN A 152 4.82 11.72 0.13
CA GLN A 152 3.43 11.35 0.36
C GLN A 152 3.29 9.83 0.45
N VAL A 153 3.94 9.08 -0.46
CA VAL A 153 4.02 7.61 -0.41
C VAL A 153 4.70 7.14 0.88
N GLN A 154 5.81 7.78 1.29
CA GLN A 154 6.47 7.42 2.55
C GLN A 154 5.55 7.54 3.77
N VAL A 155 4.71 8.59 3.80
CA VAL A 155 3.76 8.82 4.88
C VAL A 155 2.57 7.87 4.81
N THR A 156 2.04 7.56 3.63
CA THR A 156 0.94 6.58 3.52
C THR A 156 1.39 5.17 3.92
N TYR A 157 2.64 4.81 3.68
CA TYR A 157 3.28 3.58 4.19
C TYR A 157 3.82 3.69 5.62
N ALA A 158 3.47 4.75 6.36
CA ALA A 158 3.66 4.76 7.81
C ALA A 158 2.62 3.90 8.53
N LEU A 159 1.44 3.70 7.92
CA LEU A 159 0.53 2.63 8.31
C LEU A 159 0.93 1.32 7.61
N PRO A 160 0.94 0.17 8.32
CA PRO A 160 1.17 -1.13 7.70
C PRO A 160 0.19 -1.36 6.54
N ARG A 161 0.73 -1.72 5.37
CA ARG A 161 -0.06 -2.06 4.17
C ARG A 161 0.06 -3.55 3.93
N SER A 162 -1.06 -4.27 4.04
CA SER A 162 -1.08 -5.72 3.83
C SER A 162 -0.49 -6.07 2.46
N VAL A 163 0.39 -7.06 2.43
CA VAL A 163 0.93 -7.63 1.20
C VAL A 163 0.20 -8.95 0.96
N CYS A 164 -0.56 -9.00 -0.13
CA CYS A 164 -1.30 -10.19 -0.52
C CYS A 164 -0.72 -10.81 -1.78
N LEU A 165 -0.96 -12.10 -1.98
CA LEU A 165 -0.80 -12.76 -3.27
C LEU A 165 -2.14 -12.79 -4.01
N ILE A 166 -2.09 -12.61 -5.33
CA ILE A 166 -3.21 -12.82 -6.25
C ILE A 166 -2.95 -14.10 -7.02
N SER A 167 -3.83 -15.09 -6.86
CA SER A 167 -3.94 -16.20 -7.82
C SER A 167 -4.97 -15.81 -8.89
N VAL A 168 -4.55 -15.86 -10.15
CA VAL A 168 -5.43 -15.69 -11.32
C VAL A 168 -5.19 -16.86 -12.28
N CYS A 169 -6.27 -17.42 -12.82
CA CYS A 169 -6.19 -18.54 -13.74
C CYS A 169 -7.17 -18.34 -14.91
N SER A 170 -6.78 -18.81 -16.08
CA SER A 170 -7.63 -18.96 -17.26
C SER A 170 -7.30 -20.29 -17.96
N GLU A 171 -7.88 -20.54 -19.14
CA GLU A 171 -7.59 -21.75 -19.92
C GLU A 171 -6.08 -21.93 -20.22
N GLY A 172 -5.32 -20.83 -20.26
CA GLY A 172 -3.88 -20.84 -20.52
C GLY A 172 -2.98 -21.13 -19.30
N GLY A 173 -3.56 -21.44 -18.14
CA GLY A 173 -2.84 -21.71 -16.90
C GLY A 173 -3.07 -20.64 -15.83
N CYS A 174 -2.14 -20.52 -14.89
CA CYS A 174 -2.25 -19.64 -13.74
C CYS A 174 -1.06 -18.68 -13.62
N ASN A 175 -1.28 -17.59 -12.90
CA ASN A 175 -0.23 -16.72 -12.41
C ASN A 175 -0.46 -16.42 -10.91
N LEU A 176 0.64 -16.17 -10.22
CA LEU A 176 0.67 -15.88 -8.79
C LEU A 176 1.65 -14.72 -8.55
N PHE A 177 1.16 -13.57 -8.08
CA PHE A 177 1.99 -12.38 -7.90
C PHE A 177 1.55 -11.55 -6.69
N PRO A 178 2.47 -10.81 -6.05
CA PRO A 178 2.15 -9.97 -4.91
C PRO A 178 1.55 -8.62 -5.30
N THR A 179 0.74 -8.05 -4.40
CA THR A 179 0.29 -6.66 -4.43
C THR A 179 0.12 -6.13 -3.01
N ASP A 180 0.32 -4.83 -2.82
CA ASP A 180 0.05 -4.08 -1.59
C ASP A 180 -0.78 -2.79 -1.85
N LEU A 181 -1.17 -2.56 -3.11
CA LEU A 181 -2.01 -1.44 -3.52
C LEU A 181 -3.46 -1.88 -3.64
N HIS A 182 -4.06 -2.21 -2.51
CA HIS A 182 -5.42 -2.73 -2.48
C HIS A 182 -6.08 -2.47 -1.13
N GLY A 183 -7.39 -2.68 -1.09
CA GLY A 183 -8.13 -2.70 0.17
C GLY A 183 -9.64 -2.64 -0.02
N PRO A 184 -10.40 -2.81 1.08
CA PRO A 184 -11.84 -2.67 1.05
C PRO A 184 -12.24 -1.22 0.77
N VAL A 185 -13.35 -1.05 0.05
CA VAL A 185 -13.97 0.26 -0.19
C VAL A 185 -15.46 0.28 0.18
N GLY A 186 -15.93 -0.77 0.85
CA GLY A 186 -17.29 -0.93 1.35
C GLY A 186 -17.41 -2.31 1.99
N ASN A 187 -18.64 -2.72 2.37
CA ASN A 187 -18.84 -3.98 3.07
C ASN A 187 -18.52 -5.20 2.19
N ASN A 188 -18.91 -5.18 0.91
CA ASN A 188 -18.73 -6.30 -0.03
C ASN A 188 -17.94 -5.88 -1.29
N ARG A 189 -17.17 -4.80 -1.19
CA ARG A 189 -16.44 -4.21 -2.31
C ARG A 189 -14.97 -4.11 -2.01
N TYR A 190 -14.16 -4.51 -2.98
CA TYR A 190 -12.71 -4.51 -2.86
C TYR A 190 -12.07 -3.83 -4.06
N LEU A 191 -11.06 -3.00 -3.82
CA LEU A 191 -10.34 -2.30 -4.88
C LEU A 191 -8.90 -2.81 -4.92
N ILE A 192 -8.44 -3.20 -6.11
CA ILE A 192 -7.04 -3.59 -6.36
C ILE A 192 -6.51 -2.68 -7.47
N SER A 193 -5.29 -2.20 -7.29
CA SER A 193 -4.58 -1.39 -8.27
C SER A 193 -3.44 -2.18 -8.88
N LEU A 194 -3.43 -2.29 -10.21
CA LEU A 194 -2.36 -2.94 -10.96
C LEU A 194 -1.74 -1.95 -11.95
N ARG A 195 -0.44 -2.11 -12.22
CA ARG A 195 0.28 -1.25 -13.15
C ARG A 195 -0.21 -1.47 -14.58
N ILE A 196 -0.53 -0.38 -15.28
CA ILE A 196 -0.87 -0.41 -16.72
C ILE A 196 0.34 -0.92 -17.52
N GLY A 197 0.07 -1.79 -18.51
CA GLY A 197 1.10 -2.44 -19.33
C GLY A 197 1.77 -3.64 -18.67
N GLY A 198 1.41 -3.98 -17.43
CA GLY A 198 1.78 -5.25 -16.81
C GLY A 198 0.88 -6.39 -17.30
N LYS A 199 1.46 -7.58 -17.49
CA LYS A 199 0.69 -8.77 -17.91
C LYS A 199 -0.36 -9.17 -16.87
N ALA A 200 -0.05 -9.00 -15.59
CA ALA A 200 -0.95 -9.27 -14.48
C ALA A 200 -2.29 -8.51 -14.58
N CYS A 201 -2.27 -7.27 -15.07
CA CYS A 201 -3.50 -6.48 -15.23
C CYS A 201 -4.43 -7.11 -16.26
N ALA A 202 -3.91 -7.38 -17.46
CA ALA A 202 -4.66 -8.01 -18.54
C ALA A 202 -5.18 -9.40 -18.14
N GLN A 203 -4.35 -10.20 -17.45
CA GLN A 203 -4.75 -11.53 -16.96
C GLN A 203 -5.94 -11.48 -16.00
N VAL A 204 -5.97 -10.50 -15.09
CA VAL A 204 -7.08 -10.32 -14.15
C VAL A 204 -8.34 -9.85 -14.85
N GLU A 205 -8.22 -8.92 -15.81
CA GLU A 205 -9.35 -8.46 -16.62
C GLU A 205 -9.95 -9.59 -17.46
N GLU A 206 -9.10 -10.39 -18.10
CA GLU A 206 -9.50 -11.55 -18.91
C GLU A 206 -10.17 -12.65 -18.07
N ALA A 207 -9.59 -12.98 -16.91
CA ALA A 207 -10.14 -14.02 -16.04
C ALA A 207 -11.47 -13.62 -15.37
N GLY A 208 -11.71 -12.31 -15.17
CA GLY A 208 -12.93 -11.79 -14.53
C GLY A 208 -13.11 -12.16 -13.05
N GLY A 209 -12.22 -12.98 -12.49
CA GLY A 209 -12.23 -13.38 -11.09
C GLY A 209 -10.84 -13.79 -10.63
N LEU A 210 -10.58 -13.64 -9.32
CA LEU A 210 -9.30 -13.96 -8.72
C LEU A 210 -9.43 -14.37 -7.26
N LEU A 211 -8.39 -15.00 -6.74
CA LEU A 211 -8.22 -15.27 -5.32
C LEU A 211 -7.18 -14.31 -4.74
N LEU A 212 -7.60 -13.51 -3.76
CA LEU A 212 -6.69 -12.67 -2.97
C LEU A 212 -6.37 -13.39 -1.66
N ALA A 213 -5.08 -13.65 -1.42
CA ALA A 213 -4.58 -14.34 -0.26
C ALA A 213 -3.70 -13.42 0.60
N GLN A 214 -4.11 -13.17 1.85
CA GLN A 214 -3.20 -12.62 2.86
C GLN A 214 -2.24 -13.74 3.27
N MET A 215 -0.95 -13.43 3.30
CA MET A 215 0.08 -14.44 3.55
C MET A 215 0.56 -14.39 4.99
N SER A 216 0.87 -15.55 5.55
CA SER A 216 1.56 -15.64 6.84
C SER A 216 2.90 -14.89 6.79
N PRO A 217 3.32 -14.21 7.86
CA PRO A 217 4.63 -13.57 7.95
C PRO A 217 5.80 -14.50 7.64
N ALA A 218 5.68 -15.79 7.96
CA ALA A 218 6.68 -16.81 7.66
C ALA A 218 6.92 -17.01 6.14
N GLN A 219 5.96 -16.61 5.30
CA GLN A 219 6.04 -16.73 3.84
C GLN A 219 6.63 -15.48 3.15
N ALA A 220 7.20 -14.53 3.90
CA ALA A 220 7.75 -13.30 3.31
C ALA A 220 8.77 -13.57 2.18
N GLY A 221 9.64 -14.57 2.36
CA GLY A 221 10.62 -14.97 1.33
C GLY A 221 9.96 -15.46 0.04
N LEU A 222 8.91 -16.29 0.16
CA LEU A 222 8.13 -16.77 -0.97
C LEU A 222 7.46 -15.59 -1.70
N VAL A 223 6.72 -14.75 -0.99
CA VAL A 223 5.99 -13.60 -1.54
C VAL A 223 6.92 -12.71 -2.37
N TYR A 224 8.13 -12.44 -1.88
CA TYR A 224 9.08 -11.61 -2.61
C TYR A 224 9.71 -12.28 -3.82
N SER A 225 9.93 -13.60 -3.79
CA SER A 225 10.45 -14.32 -4.95
C SER A 225 9.49 -14.25 -6.15
N LEU A 226 8.19 -14.13 -5.87
CA LEU A 226 7.11 -13.97 -6.85
C LEU A 226 6.94 -12.53 -7.36
N GLY A 227 7.71 -11.55 -6.85
CA GLY A 227 7.60 -10.14 -7.25
C GLY A 227 7.77 -9.90 -8.74
N LYS A 228 8.51 -10.77 -9.46
CA LYS A 228 8.72 -10.67 -10.92
C LYS A 228 7.53 -11.19 -11.75
N ASN A 229 6.57 -11.86 -11.13
CA ASN A 229 5.48 -12.52 -11.83
C ASN A 229 4.45 -11.54 -12.41
N HIS A 230 4.44 -10.27 -12.00
CA HIS A 230 3.58 -9.23 -12.59
C HIS A 230 3.82 -9.02 -14.10
N MET A 231 5.01 -9.39 -14.61
CA MET A 231 5.37 -9.35 -16.04
C MET A 231 5.40 -10.73 -16.71
N ARG A 232 5.10 -11.81 -15.99
CA ARG A 232 5.15 -13.17 -16.55
C ARG A 232 3.82 -13.54 -17.20
N SER A 233 3.90 -14.39 -18.22
CA SER A 233 2.73 -15.06 -18.77
C SER A 233 2.16 -16.07 -17.77
N LEU A 234 0.94 -16.53 -18.01
CA LEU A 234 0.38 -17.69 -17.33
C LEU A 234 1.29 -18.91 -17.52
N ARG A 235 1.33 -19.79 -16.53
CA ARG A 235 2.12 -21.02 -16.50
C ARG A 235 1.29 -22.16 -15.90
N PRO A 236 1.68 -23.42 -16.12
CA PRO A 236 1.02 -24.56 -15.48
C PRO A 236 0.96 -24.37 -13.96
N ALA A 237 -0.15 -24.77 -13.34
CA ALA A 237 -0.38 -24.55 -11.91
C ALA A 237 0.63 -25.31 -11.04
N GLU A 238 1.17 -26.41 -11.54
CA GLU A 238 2.18 -27.26 -10.90
C GLU A 238 3.54 -26.56 -10.78
N GLU A 239 3.79 -25.51 -11.57
CA GLU A 239 5.00 -24.66 -11.46
C GLU A 239 4.87 -23.54 -10.41
N LEU A 240 3.73 -23.48 -9.72
CA LEU A 240 3.42 -22.46 -8.73
C LEU A 240 3.19 -23.10 -7.35
N PRO A 241 3.54 -22.41 -6.26
CA PRO A 241 3.45 -22.95 -4.91
C PRO A 241 2.01 -22.89 -4.40
N PHE A 242 1.18 -23.82 -4.87
CA PHE A 242 -0.21 -23.97 -4.46
C PHE A 242 -0.39 -25.17 -3.53
N SER A 243 -1.37 -25.07 -2.62
CA SER A 243 -1.63 -26.06 -1.55
C SER A 243 -3.12 -26.43 -1.42
N GLY A 244 -3.82 -26.51 -2.55
CA GLY A 244 -5.23 -26.87 -2.63
C GLY A 244 -6.05 -25.82 -3.37
N THR A 245 -7.37 -25.82 -3.15
CA THR A 245 -8.31 -24.93 -3.85
C THR A 245 -9.31 -24.25 -2.92
N PHE A 246 -9.84 -23.11 -3.36
CA PHE A 246 -10.94 -22.39 -2.74
C PHE A 246 -11.79 -21.75 -3.83
N CYS A 247 -13.10 -22.04 -3.83
CA CYS A 247 -14.01 -21.62 -4.89
C CYS A 247 -13.52 -21.99 -6.31
N GLY A 248 -12.85 -23.13 -6.45
CA GLY A 248 -12.29 -23.60 -7.73
C GLY A 248 -10.97 -22.94 -8.15
N LEU A 249 -10.46 -21.97 -7.38
CA LEU A 249 -9.17 -21.33 -7.65
C LEU A 249 -8.05 -21.89 -6.75
N PRO A 250 -6.81 -22.00 -7.26
CA PRO A 250 -5.70 -22.55 -6.50
C PRO A 250 -5.24 -21.62 -5.39
N VAL A 251 -5.03 -22.20 -4.21
CA VAL A 251 -4.68 -21.49 -2.97
C VAL A 251 -3.17 -21.45 -2.81
N PRO A 252 -2.55 -20.27 -2.65
CA PRO A 252 -1.11 -20.16 -2.39
C PRO A 252 -0.72 -20.85 -1.07
N GLU A 253 0.45 -21.49 -1.06
CA GLU A 253 1.02 -22.11 0.14
C GLU A 253 1.20 -21.08 1.27
N GLY A 254 0.68 -21.40 2.46
CA GLY A 254 0.80 -20.54 3.65
C GLY A 254 -0.12 -19.30 3.63
N ALA A 255 -1.21 -19.34 2.86
CA ALA A 255 -2.26 -18.34 2.94
C ALA A 255 -2.99 -18.36 4.30
N ALA A 256 -3.06 -17.19 4.93
CA ALA A 256 -3.69 -16.95 6.23
C ALA A 256 -5.14 -16.45 6.12
N TRP A 257 -5.51 -15.78 5.03
CA TRP A 257 -6.88 -15.34 4.77
C TRP A 257 -7.13 -15.33 3.28
N LEU A 258 -8.33 -15.72 2.86
CA LEU A 258 -8.69 -15.83 1.45
C LEU A 258 -9.94 -15.01 1.13
N ARG A 259 -9.92 -14.33 -0.02
CA ARG A 259 -11.09 -13.69 -0.62
C ARG A 259 -11.20 -14.08 -2.08
N HIS A 260 -12.34 -14.67 -2.45
CA HIS A 260 -12.69 -14.85 -3.85
C HIS A 260 -13.37 -13.58 -4.35
N LEU A 261 -12.76 -12.95 -5.35
CA LEU A 261 -13.17 -11.66 -5.88
C LEU A 261 -13.63 -11.81 -7.33
N ARG A 262 -14.75 -11.16 -7.68
CA ARG A 262 -15.28 -11.10 -9.05
C ARG A 262 -15.22 -9.68 -9.58
N LEU A 263 -14.59 -9.49 -10.73
CA LEU A 263 -14.38 -8.17 -11.32
C LEU A 263 -15.73 -7.57 -11.70
N ARG A 264 -15.91 -6.29 -11.34
CA ARG A 264 -17.12 -5.52 -11.64
C ARG A 264 -16.85 -4.43 -12.65
N GLU A 265 -15.84 -3.61 -12.40
CA GLU A 265 -15.47 -2.47 -13.23
C GLU A 265 -13.96 -2.24 -13.16
N ALA A 266 -13.43 -1.60 -14.20
CA ALA A 266 -12.03 -1.23 -14.31
C ALA A 266 -11.94 0.22 -14.80
N GLN A 267 -11.02 0.99 -14.22
CA GLN A 267 -10.75 2.36 -14.67
C GLN A 267 -9.27 2.72 -14.53
N ASP A 268 -8.76 3.55 -15.43
CA ASP A 268 -7.38 4.01 -15.38
C ASP A 268 -7.23 5.25 -14.49
N ALA A 269 -6.21 5.25 -13.64
CA ALA A 269 -5.86 6.37 -12.77
C ALA A 269 -4.33 6.55 -12.75
N GLY A 270 -3.84 7.46 -13.59
CA GLY A 270 -2.41 7.68 -13.78
C GLY A 270 -1.74 6.48 -14.45
N ILE A 271 -0.76 5.87 -13.78
CA ILE A 271 -0.05 4.69 -14.30
C ILE A 271 -0.68 3.35 -13.85
N HIS A 272 -1.79 3.41 -13.13
CA HIS A 272 -2.47 2.24 -12.58
C HIS A 272 -3.84 2.07 -13.18
N ARG A 273 -4.29 0.82 -13.28
CA ARG A 273 -5.68 0.44 -13.49
C ARG A 273 -6.26 0.01 -12.16
N LEU A 274 -7.32 0.69 -11.74
CA LEU A 274 -8.12 0.38 -10.56
C LEU A 274 -9.20 -0.62 -10.96
N LEU A 275 -9.19 -1.77 -10.31
CA LEU A 275 -10.08 -2.90 -10.56
C LEU A 275 -10.99 -3.05 -9.33
N LEU A 276 -12.28 -2.79 -9.51
CA LEU A 276 -13.27 -2.95 -8.45
C LEU A 276 -13.88 -4.36 -8.52
N PHE A 277 -13.97 -5.01 -7.38
CA PHE A 277 -14.50 -6.35 -7.25
C PHE A 277 -15.71 -6.43 -6.30
N ASP A 278 -16.59 -7.37 -6.59
CA ASP A 278 -17.49 -7.99 -5.62
C ASP A 278 -16.73 -9.04 -4.81
N VAL A 279 -16.93 -9.03 -3.49
CA VAL A 279 -16.45 -10.12 -2.62
C VAL A 279 -17.46 -11.26 -2.69
N ALA A 280 -17.11 -12.34 -3.39
CA ALA A 280 -18.00 -13.47 -3.62
C ALA A 280 -17.97 -14.49 -2.47
N ALA A 281 -16.80 -14.68 -1.85
CA ALA A 281 -16.63 -15.54 -0.68
C ALA A 281 -15.37 -15.14 0.10
N GLU A 282 -15.36 -15.41 1.40
CA GLU A 282 -14.18 -15.23 2.26
C GLU A 282 -13.96 -16.47 3.13
N ARG A 283 -12.69 -16.72 3.46
CA ARG A 283 -12.31 -17.76 4.43
C ARG A 283 -11.15 -17.26 5.27
N SER A 284 -11.38 -17.13 6.57
CA SER A 284 -10.33 -16.95 7.57
C SER A 284 -9.50 -18.22 7.67
N GLY A 285 -8.18 -18.08 7.71
CA GLY A 285 -7.26 -19.17 8.02
C GLY A 285 -6.91 -19.20 9.50
N HIS A 286 -5.96 -20.08 9.83
CA HIS A 286 -5.59 -20.40 11.20
C HIS A 286 -4.43 -19.55 11.75
N HIS A 287 -3.79 -18.73 10.91
CA HIS A 287 -2.65 -17.92 11.32
C HIS A 287 -3.12 -16.56 11.85
N PRO A 288 -2.69 -16.15 13.06
CA PRO A 288 -3.11 -14.87 13.60
C PRO A 288 -2.54 -13.69 12.80
N GLY A 289 -1.26 -13.77 12.41
CA GLY A 289 -0.53 -12.72 11.72
C GLY A 289 -0.70 -12.67 10.20
N HIS A 290 -0.46 -11.49 9.62
CA HIS A 290 -0.37 -11.33 8.17
C HIS A 290 0.77 -10.39 7.76
N LEU A 291 1.34 -10.63 6.57
CA LEU A 291 2.43 -9.84 6.04
C LEU A 291 1.97 -8.42 5.67
N ALA A 292 2.73 -7.42 6.09
CA ALA A 292 2.52 -6.03 5.68
C ALA A 292 3.84 -5.30 5.39
N HIS A 293 3.74 -4.20 4.65
CA HIS A 293 4.84 -3.26 4.40
C HIS A 293 4.69 -1.99 5.23
N VAL A 294 5.82 -1.53 5.77
CA VAL A 294 6.00 -0.15 6.23
C VAL A 294 7.20 0.48 5.54
N HIS A 295 7.17 1.79 5.33
CA HIS A 295 8.28 2.49 4.72
C HIS A 295 9.42 2.70 5.73
N ALA A 296 10.67 2.56 5.29
CA ALA A 296 11.87 2.67 6.11
C ALA A 296 12.00 4.02 6.84
N ALA A 297 11.41 5.10 6.30
CA ALA A 297 11.33 6.40 6.94
C ALA A 297 10.56 6.35 8.27
N TYR A 298 9.41 5.66 8.30
CA TYR A 298 8.62 5.49 9.52
C TYR A 298 9.30 4.50 10.47
N ALA A 299 9.88 3.42 9.96
CA ALA A 299 10.69 2.50 10.76
C ALA A 299 11.87 3.21 11.44
N THR A 300 12.50 4.15 10.74
CA THR A 300 13.58 5.00 11.27
C THR A 300 13.07 5.90 12.39
N TRP A 301 11.88 6.50 12.22
CA TRP A 301 11.24 7.26 13.28
C TRP A 301 10.97 6.38 14.50
N ARG A 302 10.40 5.19 14.31
CA ARG A 302 10.11 4.21 15.39
C ARG A 302 11.36 3.86 16.18
N LEU A 303 12.43 3.48 15.48
CA LEU A 303 13.73 3.13 16.08
C LEU A 303 14.27 4.27 16.97
N ARG A 304 14.15 5.52 16.51
CA ARG A 304 14.61 6.70 17.25
C ARG A 304 13.80 7.01 18.50
N HIS A 305 12.58 6.50 18.59
CA HIS A 305 11.68 6.71 19.73
C HIS A 305 11.53 5.44 20.58
N GLY A 306 12.43 4.47 20.43
CA GLY A 306 12.46 3.26 21.27
C GLY A 306 11.34 2.26 21.00
N HIS A 307 10.63 2.38 19.88
CA HIS A 307 9.61 1.39 19.51
C HIS A 307 10.25 0.10 18.98
N ALA A 308 9.61 -1.04 19.28
CA ALA A 308 10.08 -2.35 18.85
C ALA A 308 10.24 -2.44 17.32
N GLY A 309 11.32 -3.11 16.91
CA GLY A 309 11.73 -3.27 15.51
C GLY A 309 11.50 -4.69 15.00
N ASN A 310 10.26 -5.17 15.04
CA ASN A 310 9.84 -6.49 14.54
C ASN A 310 9.82 -6.52 13.00
N TYR A 311 10.94 -6.12 12.38
CA TYR A 311 11.11 -6.09 10.94
C TYR A 311 11.60 -7.45 10.47
N LEU A 312 10.89 -8.04 9.52
CA LEU A 312 11.29 -9.26 8.83
C LEU A 312 12.38 -8.86 7.82
N THR A 313 13.61 -8.75 8.30
CA THR A 313 14.77 -8.39 7.47
C THR A 313 15.14 -9.55 6.55
N ARG A 314 15.51 -9.20 5.31
CA ARG A 314 16.17 -10.11 4.37
C ARG A 314 17.65 -10.24 4.68
#